data_AF-A0A4Z2CH01-F1
#
_entry.id   AF-A0A4Z2CH01-F1
#
_cell.length_a   1.000
_cell.length_b   1.000
_cell.length_c   1.000
_cell.angle_alpha   90.00
_cell.angle_beta   90.00
_cell.angle_gamma   90.00
#
_symmetry.space_group_name_H-M   'P 1'
#
loop_
_entity.id
_entity.type
_entity.pdbx_description
1 polymer ?
#
loop_
_entity_poly.entity_id
_entity_poly.type
_entity_poly.pdbx_seq_one_letter_code
_entity_poly.pdbx_strand_id
1 'polypeptide(L)'
;MSTHPYCHFLPVRALNRCEQMIQRYSRELNSDCTAVGKAVEDCMKAVIGVLLNLTHDNEWGSTKTGEQEDLIMTALNCVLKVPQLFPQERRFDIRVLGLGLLINLVEYSARNKYCLMETEMEGGQGPFNSTVLLSPQHPDLSSSGPLSAIAALVQLFLQREQAAILAEAQTDDLIKEAPKPALDQSGEWQETGGEIQWVAKDNNNDSGKDDGKKKEKEEEDEELDLNKALQHAGKHMEDSIVASYTALLLGCLCQGSPMNVTTVRENLPKGDFSIMTEMLKKFLNFMNLTCDIGTAGQKSVSRIIDYLEHC
;
A
#
# COMPACT_ATOMS: atom_id res chain seq x y z
N MET A 1 -2.37 -3.70 -46.77
CA MET A 1 -1.36 -3.60 -45.68
C MET A 1 -1.72 -4.61 -44.62
N SER A 2 -1.09 -5.79 -44.63
CA SER A 2 -1.28 -6.81 -43.60
C SER A 2 -0.50 -6.39 -42.35
N THR A 3 -1.19 -5.95 -41.31
CA THR A 3 -0.60 -5.83 -39.98
C THR A 3 -0.62 -7.21 -39.33
N HIS A 4 0.56 -7.75 -39.00
CA HIS A 4 0.68 -9.03 -38.31
C HIS A 4 -0.08 -9.00 -36.97
N PRO A 5 -0.90 -10.02 -36.64
CA PRO A 5 -1.64 -10.09 -35.39
C PRO A 5 -0.74 -10.20 -34.13
N TYR A 6 0.57 -10.37 -34.31
CA TYR A 6 1.52 -10.59 -33.22
C TYR A 6 2.09 -9.33 -32.55
N CYS A 7 1.83 -8.12 -33.08
CA CYS A 7 2.38 -6.87 -32.53
C CYS A 7 1.46 -6.12 -31.55
N HIS A 8 0.19 -6.52 -31.41
CA HIS A 8 -0.80 -5.68 -30.74
C HIS A 8 -0.68 -5.61 -29.20
N PHE A 9 0.07 -6.50 -28.54
CA PHE A 9 0.21 -6.52 -27.07
C PHE A 9 1.64 -6.82 -26.61
N LEU A 10 2.63 -6.14 -27.21
CA LEU A 10 4.02 -6.18 -26.74
C LEU A 10 4.16 -5.87 -25.23
N PRO A 11 3.43 -4.91 -24.64
CA PRO A 11 3.52 -4.63 -23.20
C PRO A 11 3.16 -5.85 -22.33
N VAL A 12 2.11 -6.60 -22.68
CA VAL A 12 1.69 -7.78 -21.90
C VAL A 12 2.77 -8.87 -21.93
N ARG A 13 3.29 -9.20 -23.11
CA ARG A 13 4.38 -10.17 -23.24
C ARG A 13 5.64 -9.74 -22.49
N ALA A 14 5.94 -8.44 -22.53
CA ALA A 14 7.06 -7.88 -21.78
C ALA A 14 6.85 -8.03 -20.28
N LEU A 15 5.64 -7.79 -19.76
CA LEU A 15 5.33 -7.94 -18.33
C LEU A 15 5.48 -9.39 -17.87
N ASN A 16 4.90 -10.35 -18.60
CA ASN A 16 5.01 -11.78 -18.29
C ASN A 16 6.48 -12.23 -18.30
N ARG A 17 7.28 -11.70 -19.24
CA ARG A 17 8.71 -12.00 -19.30
C ARG A 17 9.48 -11.38 -18.13
N CYS A 18 9.16 -10.15 -17.74
CA CYS A 18 9.79 -9.50 -16.60
C CYS A 18 9.49 -10.23 -15.29
N GLU A 19 8.26 -10.71 -15.10
CA GLU A 19 7.87 -11.52 -13.95
C GLU A 19 8.75 -12.78 -13.80
N GLN A 20 8.98 -13.51 -14.90
CA GLN A 20 9.86 -14.69 -14.90
C GLN A 20 11.31 -14.31 -14.61
N MET A 21 11.78 -13.19 -15.18
CA MET A 21 13.16 -12.74 -14.99
C MET A 21 13.42 -12.31 -13.55
N ILE A 22 12.49 -11.58 -12.91
CA ILE A 22 12.73 -11.05 -11.57
C ILE A 22 12.85 -12.16 -10.52
N GLN A 23 12.11 -13.26 -10.68
CA GLN A 23 12.22 -14.44 -9.81
C GLN A 23 13.62 -15.09 -9.87
N ARG A 24 14.29 -15.00 -11.02
CA ARG A 24 15.64 -15.53 -11.20
C ARG A 24 16.69 -14.60 -10.57
N TYR A 25 16.63 -13.31 -10.91
CA TYR A 25 17.65 -12.35 -10.48
C TYR A 25 17.54 -11.95 -9.01
N SER A 26 16.38 -12.13 -8.36
CA SER A 26 16.25 -11.89 -6.91
C SER A 26 16.94 -12.94 -6.04
N ARG A 27 17.28 -14.11 -6.59
CA ARG A 27 17.88 -15.24 -5.84
C ARG A 27 19.41 -15.30 -5.96
N GLU A 28 20.00 -14.54 -6.89
CA GLU A 28 21.44 -14.59 -7.18
C GLU A 28 22.16 -13.40 -6.52
N LEU A 29 23.12 -13.66 -5.62
CA LEU A 29 23.82 -12.65 -4.80
C LEU A 29 24.98 -11.91 -5.52
N ASN A 30 25.02 -11.96 -6.86
CA ASN A 30 26.08 -11.31 -7.64
C ASN A 30 25.74 -9.85 -7.94
N SER A 31 26.72 -8.94 -7.91
CA SER A 31 26.52 -7.50 -8.18
C SER A 31 25.83 -7.20 -9.51
N ASP A 32 26.17 -7.96 -10.56
CA ASP A 32 25.58 -7.81 -11.89
C ASP A 32 24.11 -8.26 -11.91
N CYS A 33 23.75 -9.25 -11.09
CA CYS A 33 22.37 -9.73 -10.94
C CYS A 33 21.49 -8.68 -10.24
N THR A 34 22.04 -7.94 -9.28
CA THR A 34 21.35 -6.82 -8.64
C THR A 34 21.01 -5.71 -9.63
N ALA A 35 21.95 -5.34 -10.52
CA ALA A 35 21.71 -4.34 -11.55
C ALA A 35 20.63 -4.79 -12.55
N VAL A 36 20.68 -6.05 -12.99
CA VAL A 36 19.67 -6.63 -13.88
C VAL A 36 18.30 -6.69 -13.19
N GLY A 37 18.24 -7.08 -11.92
CA GLY A 37 17.01 -7.09 -11.14
C GLY A 37 16.36 -5.71 -11.06
N LYS A 38 17.15 -4.65 -10.85
CA LYS A 38 16.64 -3.27 -10.87
C LYS A 38 16.13 -2.85 -12.24
N ALA A 39 16.86 -3.18 -13.32
CA ALA A 39 16.42 -2.89 -14.68
C ALA A 39 15.10 -3.61 -15.03
N VAL A 40 14.92 -4.85 -14.55
CA VAL A 40 13.67 -5.59 -14.71
C VAL A 40 12.53 -4.94 -13.92
N GLU A 41 12.77 -4.53 -12.67
CA GLU A 41 11.80 -3.78 -11.86
C GLU A 41 11.33 -2.50 -12.59
N ASP A 42 12.26 -1.70 -13.09
CA ASP A 42 11.94 -0.45 -13.80
C ASP A 42 11.16 -0.71 -15.11
N CYS A 43 11.52 -1.78 -15.83
CA CYS A 43 10.78 -2.21 -17.01
C CYS A 43 9.34 -2.62 -16.65
N MET A 44 9.13 -3.38 -15.56
CA MET A 44 7.79 -3.74 -15.10
C MET A 44 6.95 -2.50 -14.79
N LYS A 45 7.50 -1.53 -14.05
CA LYS A 45 6.81 -0.29 -13.71
C LYS A 45 6.42 0.50 -14.97
N ALA A 46 7.35 0.64 -15.93
CA ALA A 46 7.09 1.32 -17.19
C ALA A 46 6.01 0.62 -18.04
N VAL A 47 6.06 -0.71 -18.12
CA VAL A 47 5.07 -1.51 -18.85
C VAL A 47 3.69 -1.40 -18.22
N ILE A 48 3.58 -1.51 -16.89
CA ILE A 48 2.31 -1.33 -16.18
C ILE A 48 1.80 0.11 -16.38
N GLY A 49 2.67 1.12 -16.37
CA GLY A 49 2.28 2.50 -16.67
C GLY A 49 1.66 2.67 -18.07
N VAL A 50 2.21 1.99 -19.08
CA VAL A 50 1.59 1.97 -20.43
C VAL A 50 0.24 1.27 -20.40
N LEU A 51 0.12 0.13 -19.71
CA LEU A 51 -1.14 -0.61 -19.61
C LEU A 51 -2.22 0.18 -18.85
N LEU A 52 -1.85 0.90 -17.79
CA LEU A 52 -2.75 1.81 -17.07
C LEU A 52 -3.36 2.84 -18.02
N ASN A 53 -2.52 3.53 -18.81
CA ASN A 53 -2.99 4.53 -19.77
C ASN A 53 -3.87 3.93 -20.87
N LEU A 54 -3.60 2.70 -21.32
CA LEU A 54 -4.41 2.03 -22.34
C LEU A 54 -5.78 1.55 -21.81
N THR A 55 -5.89 1.31 -20.51
CA THR A 55 -7.08 0.73 -19.87
C THR A 55 -7.93 1.75 -19.11
N HIS A 56 -7.38 2.91 -18.78
CA HIS A 56 -8.08 3.99 -18.09
C HIS A 56 -9.19 4.59 -18.96
N ASP A 57 -10.42 4.65 -18.44
CA ASP A 57 -11.62 5.13 -19.15
C ASP A 57 -11.81 4.53 -20.56
N ASN A 58 -11.25 3.35 -20.80
CA ASN A 58 -11.25 2.69 -22.10
C ASN A 58 -11.71 1.24 -21.95
N GLU A 59 -13.02 1.02 -21.96
CA GLU A 59 -13.63 -0.30 -21.77
C GLU A 59 -13.13 -1.35 -22.79
N TRP A 60 -12.97 -0.95 -24.06
CA TRP A 60 -12.43 -1.84 -25.09
C TRP A 60 -10.96 -2.18 -24.83
N GLY A 61 -10.14 -1.18 -24.49
CA GLY A 61 -8.74 -1.38 -24.12
C GLY A 61 -8.59 -2.29 -22.91
N SER A 62 -9.39 -2.05 -21.87
CA SER A 62 -9.49 -2.87 -20.66
C SER A 62 -9.84 -4.33 -20.98
N THR A 63 -10.90 -4.56 -21.76
CA THR A 63 -11.33 -5.91 -22.14
C THR A 63 -10.27 -6.63 -22.98
N LYS A 64 -9.70 -5.96 -24.00
CA LYS A 64 -8.69 -6.59 -24.88
C LYS A 64 -7.35 -6.85 -24.20
N THR A 65 -6.99 -5.99 -23.26
CA THR A 65 -5.81 -6.18 -22.43
C THR A 65 -6.01 -7.38 -21.51
N GLY A 66 -7.14 -7.46 -20.78
CA GLY A 66 -7.45 -8.60 -19.91
C GLY A 66 -7.66 -9.93 -20.63
N GLU A 67 -8.04 -9.92 -21.92
CA GLU A 67 -8.09 -11.13 -22.76
C GLU A 67 -6.72 -11.72 -23.11
N GLN A 68 -5.62 -10.97 -22.90
CA GLN A 68 -4.29 -11.50 -23.17
C GLN A 68 -3.92 -12.61 -22.17
N GLU A 69 -3.28 -13.64 -22.71
CA GLU A 69 -2.85 -14.83 -21.96
C GLU A 69 -2.03 -14.44 -20.71
N ASP A 70 -2.41 -15.03 -19.58
CA ASP A 70 -1.85 -14.85 -18.25
C ASP A 70 -1.84 -13.44 -17.68
N LEU A 71 -2.34 -12.41 -18.38
CA LEU A 71 -2.16 -11.02 -17.92
C LEU A 71 -2.78 -10.77 -16.55
N ILE A 72 -4.01 -11.24 -16.31
CA ILE A 72 -4.69 -11.05 -15.03
C ILE A 72 -3.90 -11.72 -13.91
N MET A 73 -3.38 -12.92 -14.15
CA MET A 73 -2.55 -13.65 -13.19
C MET A 73 -1.20 -12.96 -12.96
N THR A 74 -0.53 -12.48 -14.01
CA THR A 74 0.71 -11.72 -13.91
C THR A 74 0.50 -10.39 -13.16
N ALA A 75 -0.60 -9.67 -13.41
CA ALA A 75 -0.96 -8.47 -12.68
C ALA A 75 -1.22 -8.78 -11.20
N LEU A 76 -1.92 -9.87 -10.90
CA LEU A 76 -2.13 -10.36 -9.53
C LEU A 76 -0.79 -10.73 -8.85
N ASN A 77 0.13 -11.39 -9.57
CA ASN A 77 1.46 -11.71 -9.07
C ASN A 77 2.31 -10.45 -8.84
N CYS A 78 2.15 -9.39 -9.64
CA CYS A 78 2.78 -8.09 -9.38
C CYS A 78 2.34 -7.48 -8.04
N VAL A 79 1.13 -7.79 -7.58
CA VAL A 79 0.60 -7.36 -6.27
C VAL A 79 1.01 -8.33 -5.16
N LEU A 80 0.93 -9.63 -5.37
CA LEU A 80 1.05 -10.62 -4.29
C LEU A 80 2.44 -11.25 -4.15
N LYS A 81 3.09 -11.58 -5.26
CA LYS A 81 4.32 -12.40 -5.29
C LYS A 81 5.57 -11.57 -5.53
N VAL A 82 5.58 -10.77 -6.59
CA VAL A 82 6.73 -9.95 -7.02
C VAL A 82 7.26 -9.04 -5.91
N PRO A 83 6.43 -8.35 -5.09
CA PRO A 83 6.96 -7.49 -4.04
C PRO A 83 7.80 -8.23 -3.00
N GLN A 84 7.57 -9.54 -2.81
CA GLN A 84 8.37 -10.35 -1.87
C GLN A 84 9.81 -10.55 -2.34
N LEU A 85 10.09 -10.30 -3.62
CA LEU A 85 11.42 -10.36 -4.23
C LEU A 85 12.21 -9.06 -4.03
N PHE A 86 11.56 -8.00 -3.53
CA PHE A 86 12.16 -6.69 -3.31
C PHE A 86 12.37 -6.39 -1.82
N PRO A 87 13.35 -5.54 -1.49
CA PRO A 87 13.42 -4.86 -0.18
C PRO A 87 12.14 -4.08 0.11
N GLN A 88 11.82 -3.92 1.39
CA GLN A 88 10.56 -3.36 1.87
C GLN A 88 10.23 -2.00 1.22
N GLU A 89 11.23 -1.14 1.08
CA GLU A 89 11.15 0.25 0.61
C GLU A 89 10.76 0.35 -0.87
N ARG A 90 10.85 -0.75 -1.63
CA ARG A 90 10.53 -0.78 -3.06
C ARG A 90 9.24 -1.53 -3.40
N ARG A 91 8.55 -2.05 -2.38
CA ARG A 91 7.34 -2.87 -2.55
C ARG A 91 6.10 -2.07 -2.88
N PHE A 92 6.04 -0.83 -2.39
CA PHE A 92 4.88 0.03 -2.48
C PHE A 92 4.48 0.31 -3.94
N ASP A 93 5.40 0.86 -4.75
CA ASP A 93 5.12 1.26 -6.14
C ASP A 93 4.51 0.13 -6.97
N ILE A 94 5.12 -1.06 -6.94
CA ILE A 94 4.69 -2.17 -7.79
C ILE A 94 3.32 -2.70 -7.35
N ARG A 95 2.99 -2.65 -6.05
CA ARG A 95 1.67 -3.02 -5.54
C ARG A 95 0.61 -2.03 -6.01
N VAL A 96 0.87 -0.74 -5.88
CA VAL A 96 -0.07 0.32 -6.31
C VAL A 96 -0.30 0.26 -7.82
N LEU A 97 0.76 0.12 -8.61
CA LEU A 97 0.68 -0.02 -10.06
C LEU A 97 -0.12 -1.28 -10.46
N GLY A 98 0.17 -2.42 -9.83
CA GLY A 98 -0.54 -3.68 -10.09
C GLY A 98 -2.03 -3.61 -9.70
N LEU A 99 -2.35 -3.05 -8.53
CA LEU A 99 -3.72 -2.87 -8.07
C LEU A 99 -4.48 -1.88 -8.98
N GLY A 100 -3.85 -0.76 -9.36
CA GLY A 100 -4.43 0.20 -10.29
C GLY A 100 -4.76 -0.45 -11.64
N LEU A 101 -3.87 -1.29 -12.17
CA LEU A 101 -4.11 -2.01 -13.41
C LEU A 101 -5.29 -3.00 -13.26
N LEU A 102 -5.32 -3.76 -12.17
CA LEU A 102 -6.42 -4.69 -11.90
C LEU A 102 -7.76 -3.95 -11.78
N ILE A 103 -7.80 -2.80 -11.11
CA ILE A 103 -9.01 -1.95 -11.00
C ILE A 103 -9.47 -1.52 -12.40
N ASN A 104 -8.59 -0.94 -13.22
CA ASN A 104 -8.93 -0.53 -14.59
C ASN A 104 -9.44 -1.71 -15.43
N LEU A 105 -8.85 -2.90 -15.24
CA LEU A 105 -9.25 -4.10 -15.96
C LEU A 105 -10.65 -4.58 -15.57
N VAL A 106 -11.04 -4.45 -14.30
CA VAL A 106 -12.31 -5.01 -13.83
C VAL A 106 -13.45 -4.01 -13.71
N GLU A 107 -13.19 -2.70 -13.64
CA GLU A 107 -14.21 -1.68 -13.33
C GLU A 107 -15.46 -1.81 -14.20
N TYR A 108 -15.27 -1.93 -15.53
CA TYR A 108 -16.36 -2.03 -16.51
C TYR A 108 -16.41 -3.35 -17.29
N SER A 109 -15.38 -4.21 -17.21
CA SER A 109 -15.34 -5.46 -17.99
C SER A 109 -15.82 -6.67 -17.19
N ALA A 110 -17.04 -7.12 -17.45
CA ALA A 110 -17.61 -8.32 -16.82
C ALA A 110 -16.78 -9.59 -17.10
N ARG A 111 -16.14 -9.67 -18.27
CA ARG A 111 -15.26 -10.80 -18.63
C ARG A 111 -14.00 -10.82 -17.76
N ASN A 112 -13.39 -9.68 -17.52
CA ASN A 112 -12.22 -9.58 -16.65
C ASN A 112 -12.60 -9.82 -15.18
N LYS A 113 -13.77 -9.33 -14.72
CA LYS A 113 -14.32 -9.68 -13.40
C LYS A 113 -14.43 -11.19 -13.23
N TYR A 114 -15.06 -11.88 -14.19
CA TYR A 114 -15.19 -13.34 -14.16
C TYR A 114 -13.83 -14.03 -14.11
N CYS A 115 -12.90 -13.63 -14.98
CA CYS A 115 -11.58 -14.25 -15.02
C CYS A 115 -10.81 -14.09 -13.70
N LEU A 116 -10.87 -12.92 -13.05
CA LEU A 116 -10.22 -12.71 -11.76
C LEU A 116 -10.90 -13.49 -10.62
N MET A 117 -12.23 -13.60 -10.63
CA MET A 117 -12.98 -14.38 -9.63
C MET A 117 -12.64 -15.88 -9.70
N GLU A 118 -12.46 -16.42 -10.90
CA GLU A 118 -12.12 -17.84 -11.14
C GLU A 118 -10.62 -18.14 -11.02
N THR A 119 -9.78 -17.12 -10.76
CA THR A 119 -8.34 -17.33 -10.66
C THR A 119 -8.00 -18.05 -9.35
N GLU A 120 -7.40 -19.24 -9.48
CA GLU A 120 -6.82 -19.98 -8.37
C GLU A 120 -5.31 -19.75 -8.29
N MET A 121 -4.78 -19.64 -7.07
CA MET A 121 -3.35 -19.57 -6.85
C MET A 121 -2.79 -20.98 -6.59
N GLU A 122 -1.69 -21.31 -7.27
CA GLU A 122 -0.97 -22.56 -7.05
C GLU A 122 -0.63 -22.75 -5.55
N GLY A 123 -0.95 -23.94 -5.04
CA GLY A 123 -0.80 -24.30 -3.62
C GLY A 123 0.63 -24.09 -3.11
N GLY A 124 0.75 -23.41 -1.97
CA GLY A 124 2.04 -23.07 -1.37
C GLY A 124 2.63 -21.72 -1.81
N GLN A 125 1.88 -20.87 -2.52
CA GLN A 125 2.31 -19.54 -2.96
C GLN A 125 1.34 -18.40 -2.58
N GLY A 126 0.60 -18.55 -1.48
CA GLY A 126 -0.04 -17.41 -0.82
C GLY A 126 1.02 -16.41 -0.33
N PRO A 127 0.65 -15.19 0.13
CA PRO A 127 1.62 -14.31 0.78
C PRO A 127 2.29 -15.09 1.91
N PHE A 128 3.57 -15.47 1.72
CA PHE A 128 4.38 -16.15 2.73
C PHE A 128 4.58 -15.17 3.87
N ASN A 129 3.60 -15.17 4.79
CA ASN A 129 3.55 -14.69 6.17
C ASN A 129 2.12 -14.83 6.74
N SER A 130 1.31 -15.78 6.24
CA SER A 130 -0.02 -16.10 6.79
C SER A 130 0.04 -16.62 8.24
N THR A 131 1.25 -16.93 8.75
CA THR A 131 1.45 -17.46 10.11
C THR A 131 1.41 -16.41 11.23
N VAL A 132 1.43 -15.10 10.96
CA VAL A 132 1.69 -14.10 12.01
C VAL A 132 0.46 -13.32 12.52
N LEU A 133 -0.69 -13.32 11.82
CA LEU A 133 -1.85 -12.51 12.27
C LEU A 133 -3.13 -13.30 12.61
N LEU A 134 -3.15 -14.62 12.41
CA LEU A 134 -4.16 -15.45 13.06
C LEU A 134 -3.57 -15.91 14.40
N SER A 135 -3.89 -15.19 15.47
CA SER A 135 -3.72 -15.72 16.83
C SER A 135 -4.33 -17.14 16.90
N PRO A 136 -3.70 -18.10 17.60
CA PRO A 136 -4.15 -19.49 17.63
C PRO A 136 -5.36 -19.62 18.54
N GLN A 137 -6.56 -19.32 18.02
CA GLN A 137 -7.82 -19.61 18.73
C GLN A 137 -8.84 -20.40 17.92
N HIS A 138 -8.55 -20.75 16.67
CA HIS A 138 -9.38 -21.72 15.93
C HIS A 138 -8.48 -22.73 15.18
N PRO A 139 -8.38 -23.99 15.65
CA PRO A 139 -7.53 -25.02 15.05
C PRO A 139 -8.09 -25.69 13.78
N ASP A 140 -9.14 -25.16 13.14
CA ASP A 140 -9.93 -25.92 12.16
C ASP A 140 -9.84 -25.45 10.69
N LEU A 141 -8.82 -24.66 10.31
CA LEU A 141 -8.66 -24.30 8.89
C LEU A 141 -7.24 -24.50 8.37
N SER A 142 -6.74 -25.73 8.49
CA SER A 142 -5.70 -26.25 7.60
C SER A 142 -6.33 -26.64 6.25
N SER A 143 -6.81 -25.66 5.48
CA SER A 143 -7.29 -25.91 4.12
C SER A 143 -6.09 -26.13 3.19
N SER A 144 -5.69 -27.39 3.02
CA SER A 144 -4.71 -27.86 2.03
C SER A 144 -5.33 -27.87 0.62
N GLY A 145 -5.84 -26.72 0.17
CA GLY A 145 -6.39 -26.49 -1.15
C GLY A 145 -5.77 -25.25 -1.81
N PRO A 146 -5.90 -25.07 -3.14
CA PRO A 146 -5.48 -23.84 -3.81
C PRO A 146 -6.22 -22.64 -3.22
N LEU A 147 -5.47 -21.56 -2.94
CA LEU A 147 -6.05 -20.33 -2.39
C LEU A 147 -6.67 -19.54 -3.55
N SER A 148 -7.93 -19.15 -3.46
CA SER A 148 -8.53 -18.30 -4.49
C SER A 148 -7.88 -16.92 -4.52
N ALA A 149 -7.84 -16.28 -5.68
CA ALA A 149 -7.35 -14.90 -5.82
C ALA A 149 -8.11 -13.94 -4.88
N ILE A 150 -9.40 -14.16 -4.70
CA ILE A 150 -10.25 -13.36 -3.81
C ILE A 150 -9.84 -13.52 -2.35
N ALA A 151 -9.62 -14.75 -1.89
CA ALA A 151 -9.12 -15.01 -0.55
C ALA A 151 -7.76 -14.33 -0.31
N ALA A 152 -6.86 -14.39 -1.30
CA ALA A 152 -5.56 -13.75 -1.22
C ALA A 152 -5.63 -12.20 -1.19
N LEU A 153 -6.54 -11.60 -1.95
CA LEU A 153 -6.79 -10.15 -1.94
C LEU A 153 -7.42 -9.69 -0.62
N VAL A 154 -8.37 -10.45 -0.06
CA VAL A 154 -8.94 -10.15 1.26
C VAL A 154 -7.86 -10.26 2.35
N GLN A 155 -7.01 -11.29 2.31
CA GLN A 155 -5.88 -11.41 3.22
C GLN A 155 -4.89 -10.24 3.08
N LEU A 156 -4.60 -9.81 1.84
CA LEU A 156 -3.76 -8.63 1.60
C LEU A 156 -4.39 -7.39 2.24
N PHE A 157 -5.68 -7.15 2.01
CA PHE A 157 -6.41 -6.03 2.59
C PHE A 157 -6.30 -6.00 4.11
N LEU A 158 -6.66 -7.09 4.79
CA LEU A 158 -6.61 -7.19 6.25
C LEU A 158 -5.18 -7.02 6.79
N GLN A 159 -4.19 -7.60 6.12
CA GLN A 159 -2.80 -7.48 6.53
C GLN A 159 -2.29 -6.05 6.44
N ARG A 160 -2.68 -5.32 5.39
CA ARG A 160 -2.28 -3.92 5.19
C ARG A 160 -3.03 -2.97 6.11
N GLU A 161 -4.31 -3.19 6.33
CA GLU A 161 -5.11 -2.40 7.28
C GLU A 161 -4.57 -2.53 8.71
N GLN A 162 -4.30 -3.75 9.18
CA GLN A 162 -3.69 -3.96 10.49
C GLN A 162 -2.28 -3.36 10.58
N ALA A 163 -1.48 -3.45 9.51
CA ALA A 163 -0.14 -2.86 9.49
C ALA A 163 -0.19 -1.33 9.56
N ALA A 164 -1.16 -0.70 8.89
CA ALA A 164 -1.40 0.73 8.95
C ALA A 164 -1.81 1.20 10.36
N ILE A 165 -2.70 0.46 11.03
CA ILE A 165 -3.11 0.75 12.42
C ILE A 165 -1.93 0.65 13.39
N LEU A 166 -1.11 -0.40 13.25
CA LEU A 166 0.06 -0.57 14.10
C LEU A 166 1.10 0.54 13.87
N ALA A 167 1.32 0.94 12.61
CA ALA A 167 2.24 2.03 12.29
C ALA A 167 1.74 3.39 12.79
N GLU A 168 0.43 3.63 12.74
CA GLU A 168 -0.23 4.82 13.33
C GLU A 168 -0.01 4.86 14.85
N ALA A 169 -0.32 3.77 15.56
CA ALA A 169 -0.14 3.68 17.01
C ALA A 169 1.32 3.90 17.43
N GLN A 170 2.28 3.31 16.71
CA GLN A 170 3.71 3.53 16.97
C GLN A 170 4.14 4.98 16.77
N THR A 171 3.58 5.65 15.77
CA THR A 171 3.88 7.07 15.51
C THR A 171 3.30 7.95 16.63
N ASP A 172 2.07 7.66 17.06
CA ASP A 172 1.39 8.39 18.13
C ASP A 172 2.10 8.26 19.49
N ASP A 173 2.64 7.08 19.80
CA ASP A 173 3.40 6.86 21.04
C ASP A 173 4.70 7.66 21.03
N LEU A 174 5.46 7.67 19.91
CA LEU A 174 6.67 8.48 19.77
C LEU A 174 6.38 9.99 19.89
N ILE A 175 5.28 10.48 19.32
CA ILE A 175 4.88 11.89 19.43
C ILE A 175 4.52 12.26 20.88
N LYS A 176 3.91 11.36 21.64
CA LYS A 176 3.53 11.60 23.04
C LYS A 176 4.72 11.51 24.00
N GLU A 177 5.70 10.66 23.69
CA GLU A 177 6.92 10.47 24.49
C GLU A 177 7.97 11.57 24.22
N ALA A 178 7.91 12.26 23.09
CA ALA A 178 8.75 13.42 22.81
C ALA A 178 8.64 14.44 23.96
N PRO A 179 9.75 14.80 24.63
CA PRO A 179 9.72 15.76 25.72
C PRO A 179 9.05 17.04 25.24
N LYS A 180 8.06 17.55 25.99
CA LYS A 180 7.68 18.96 25.84
C LYS A 180 8.99 19.73 26.02
N PRO A 181 9.36 20.65 25.09
CA PRO A 181 10.54 21.47 25.29
C PRO A 181 10.43 22.04 26.69
N ALA A 182 11.46 21.80 27.50
CA ALA A 182 11.51 22.37 28.84
C ALA A 182 11.17 23.85 28.67
N LEU A 183 10.04 24.27 29.23
CA LEU A 183 9.75 25.69 29.42
C LEU A 183 11.04 26.25 30.00
N ASP A 184 11.72 27.12 29.24
CA ASP A 184 12.89 27.77 29.76
C ASP A 184 12.44 28.41 31.07
N GLN A 185 13.06 28.00 32.17
CA GLN A 185 12.94 28.69 33.45
C GLN A 185 14.15 29.61 33.59
N SER A 186 14.66 30.17 32.48
CA SER A 186 15.92 30.91 32.51
C SER A 186 15.72 32.42 32.49
N GLY A 187 14.50 32.96 32.45
CA GLY A 187 14.28 34.39 32.69
C GLY A 187 12.82 34.82 32.82
N GLU A 188 12.63 36.07 33.25
CA GLU A 188 11.33 36.72 33.38
C GLU A 188 11.31 37.98 32.50
N TRP A 189 10.17 38.21 31.83
CA TRP A 189 9.92 39.45 31.12
C TRP A 189 9.62 40.57 32.12
N GLN A 190 10.44 41.62 32.11
CA GLN A 190 10.21 42.80 32.95
C GLN A 190 10.04 44.05 32.08
N GLU A 191 9.02 44.84 32.38
CA GLU A 191 8.70 46.08 31.69
C GLU A 191 9.18 47.26 32.55
N THR A 192 10.23 47.95 32.10
CA THR A 192 10.76 49.12 32.80
C THR A 192 10.69 50.32 31.86
N GLY A 193 9.79 51.26 32.14
CA GLY A 193 9.70 52.51 31.38
C GLY A 193 9.12 52.41 29.97
N GLY A 194 8.32 51.38 29.67
CA GLY A 194 7.62 51.22 28.38
C GLY A 194 8.38 50.42 27.32
N GLU A 195 9.55 49.86 27.65
CA GLU A 195 10.22 48.84 26.84
C GLU A 195 10.28 47.51 27.62
N ILE A 196 9.92 46.41 26.94
CA ILE A 196 9.88 45.06 27.51
C ILE A 196 11.25 44.41 27.27
N GLN A 197 11.94 44.02 28.35
CA GLN A 197 13.28 43.43 28.28
C GLN A 197 13.30 42.05 28.94
N TRP A 198 13.94 41.07 28.28
CA TRP A 198 14.21 39.75 28.85
C TRP A 198 15.37 39.85 29.84
N VAL A 199 15.18 39.34 31.06
CA VAL A 199 16.25 39.27 32.07
C VAL A 199 16.45 37.81 32.49
N ALA A 200 17.65 37.29 32.26
CA ALA A 200 18.02 35.95 32.69
C ALA A 200 18.44 35.91 34.18
N LYS A 201 18.03 34.88 34.93
CA LYS A 201 18.49 34.67 36.32
C LYS A 201 19.84 33.96 36.29
N ASP A 202 20.92 34.70 36.47
CA ASP A 202 22.26 34.14 36.60
C ASP A 202 22.41 33.40 37.94
N ASN A 203 22.49 32.06 37.89
CA ASN A 203 23.07 31.27 38.96
C ASN A 203 24.53 30.96 38.60
N ASN A 204 25.44 31.61 39.33
CA ASN A 204 26.86 31.35 39.32
C ASN A 204 27.12 29.90 39.80
N ASN A 205 27.54 29.00 38.90
CA ASN A 205 28.53 27.98 39.24
C ASN A 205 29.18 27.35 38.00
N ASP A 206 30.50 27.27 38.10
CA ASP A 206 31.46 26.69 37.17
C ASP A 206 31.39 25.15 37.15
N SER A 207 31.03 24.58 35.99
CA SER A 207 31.43 23.22 35.57
C SER A 207 31.26 23.03 34.05
N GLY A 208 31.99 23.83 33.26
CA GLY A 208 31.96 23.77 31.80
C GLY A 208 32.80 22.61 31.22
N LYS A 209 32.16 21.47 30.93
CA LYS A 209 32.54 20.54 29.82
C LYS A 209 31.60 19.37 29.59
N ASP A 210 30.70 19.06 30.52
CA ASP A 210 29.78 17.90 30.42
C ASP A 210 28.41 18.28 29.84
N ASP A 211 27.94 19.51 30.07
CA ASP A 211 26.61 19.97 29.62
C ASP A 211 26.48 20.13 28.10
N GLY A 212 27.54 20.55 27.40
CA GLY A 212 27.51 20.65 25.93
C GLY A 212 27.38 19.30 25.24
N LYS A 213 28.03 18.27 25.80
CA LYS A 213 28.00 16.90 25.27
C LYS A 213 26.68 16.18 25.58
N LYS A 214 26.05 16.55 26.70
CA LYS A 214 24.74 16.07 27.10
C LYS A 214 23.63 16.69 26.25
N LYS A 215 23.76 17.99 25.93
CA LYS A 215 22.83 18.71 25.05
C LYS A 215 22.94 18.27 23.58
N GLU A 216 24.16 18.08 23.06
CA GLU A 216 24.36 17.48 21.73
C GLU A 216 23.76 16.07 21.65
N LYS A 217 23.90 15.27 22.71
CA LYS A 217 23.30 13.92 22.77
C LYS A 217 21.78 13.94 22.88
N GLU A 218 21.20 14.88 23.63
CA GLU A 218 19.75 15.08 23.71
C GLU A 218 19.17 15.55 22.38
N GLU A 219 19.85 16.47 21.68
CA GLU A 219 19.47 16.92 20.32
C GLU A 219 19.60 15.78 19.29
N GLU A 220 20.66 14.97 19.35
CA GLU A 220 20.82 13.77 18.51
C GLU A 220 19.74 12.70 18.79
N ASP A 221 19.41 12.45 20.07
CA ASP A 221 18.38 11.49 20.45
C ASP A 221 16.97 11.98 19.99
N GLU A 222 16.67 13.28 20.10
CA GLU A 222 15.45 13.89 19.57
C GLU A 222 15.35 13.82 18.04
N GLU A 223 16.45 14.09 17.32
CA GLU A 223 16.49 14.00 15.85
C GLU A 223 16.29 12.55 15.38
N LEU A 224 16.85 11.57 16.10
CA LEU A 224 16.64 10.14 15.82
C LEU A 224 15.18 9.73 16.04
N ASP A 225 14.51 10.22 17.08
CA ASP A 225 13.12 9.88 17.37
C ASP A 225 12.15 10.54 16.38
N LEU A 226 12.43 11.78 15.95
CA LEU A 226 11.67 12.43 14.87
C LEU A 226 11.80 11.66 13.55
N ASN A 227 13.02 11.22 13.20
CA ASN A 227 13.25 10.43 11.99
C ASN A 227 12.51 9.08 12.03
N LYS A 228 12.44 8.41 13.19
CA LYS A 228 11.64 7.19 13.35
C LYS A 228 10.15 7.48 13.18
N ALA A 229 9.63 8.53 13.81
CA ALA A 229 8.23 8.92 13.68
C ALA A 229 7.85 9.19 12.21
N LEU A 230 8.71 9.90 11.47
CA LEU A 230 8.55 10.14 10.03
C LEU A 230 8.52 8.84 9.21
N GLN A 231 9.38 7.88 9.51
CA GLN A 231 9.39 6.57 8.83
C GLN A 231 8.11 5.76 9.13
N HIS A 232 7.65 5.75 10.39
CA HIS A 232 6.40 5.08 10.77
C HIS A 232 5.18 5.74 10.13
N ALA A 233 5.13 7.07 10.08
CA ALA A 233 4.09 7.81 9.36
C ALA A 233 4.10 7.50 7.85
N GLY A 234 5.27 7.46 7.21
CA GLY A 234 5.39 7.07 5.81
C GLY A 234 4.90 5.65 5.56
N LYS A 235 5.26 4.70 6.43
CA LYS A 235 4.79 3.32 6.36
C LYS A 235 3.28 3.18 6.57
N HIS A 236 2.71 3.93 7.52
CA HIS A 236 1.26 4.01 7.70
C HIS A 236 0.56 4.44 6.41
N MET A 237 1.08 5.46 5.73
CA MET A 237 0.53 5.93 4.46
C MET A 237 0.61 4.86 3.37
N GLU A 238 1.77 4.20 3.21
CA GLU A 238 1.94 3.12 2.23
C GLU A 238 0.93 1.99 2.45
N ASP A 239 0.83 1.51 3.69
CA ASP A 239 -0.08 0.41 4.04
C ASP A 239 -1.55 0.82 3.88
N SER A 240 -1.92 2.05 4.27
CA SER A 240 -3.27 2.58 4.09
C SER A 240 -3.67 2.71 2.61
N ILE A 241 -2.76 3.17 1.76
CA ILE A 241 -3.01 3.29 0.32
C ILE A 241 -3.19 1.89 -0.30
N VAL A 242 -2.30 0.94 0.00
CA VAL A 242 -2.43 -0.43 -0.55
C VAL A 242 -3.72 -1.10 -0.08
N ALA A 243 -4.09 -0.94 1.21
CA ALA A 243 -5.37 -1.43 1.74
C ALA A 243 -6.55 -0.81 0.98
N SER A 244 -6.53 0.51 0.75
CA SER A 244 -7.59 1.23 0.07
C SER A 244 -7.77 0.79 -1.38
N TYR A 245 -6.69 0.66 -2.14
CA TYR A 245 -6.74 0.14 -3.52
C TYR A 245 -7.22 -1.32 -3.57
N THR A 246 -6.83 -2.15 -2.59
CA THR A 246 -7.31 -3.53 -2.50
C THR A 246 -8.81 -3.58 -2.19
N ALA A 247 -9.28 -2.74 -1.26
CA ALA A 247 -10.70 -2.61 -0.94
C ALA A 247 -11.51 -2.10 -2.14
N LEU A 248 -10.95 -1.16 -2.90
CA LEU A 248 -11.57 -0.63 -4.11
C LEU A 248 -11.71 -1.71 -5.19
N LEU A 249 -10.66 -2.50 -5.41
CA LEU A 249 -10.68 -3.65 -6.32
C LEU A 249 -11.77 -4.67 -5.93
N LEU A 250 -11.80 -5.07 -4.66
CA LEU A 250 -12.82 -5.99 -4.13
C LEU A 250 -14.24 -5.39 -4.27
N GLY A 251 -14.39 -4.09 -4.05
CA GLY A 251 -15.64 -3.36 -4.26
C GLY A 251 -16.09 -3.36 -5.72
N CYS A 252 -15.19 -3.11 -6.68
CA CYS A 252 -15.46 -3.21 -8.11
C CYS A 252 -15.95 -4.61 -8.51
N LEU A 253 -15.37 -5.67 -7.92
CA LEU A 253 -15.79 -7.05 -8.15
C LEU A 253 -17.18 -7.34 -7.58
N CYS A 254 -17.50 -6.81 -6.40
CA CYS A 254 -18.82 -6.96 -5.77
C CYS A 254 -19.93 -6.23 -6.53
N GLN A 255 -19.63 -5.06 -7.09
CA GLN A 255 -20.62 -4.18 -7.70
C GLN A 255 -21.39 -4.87 -8.83
N GLY A 256 -22.71 -5.02 -8.64
CA GLY A 256 -23.62 -5.62 -9.62
C GLY A 256 -23.61 -7.15 -9.65
N SER A 257 -22.94 -7.83 -8.72
CA SER A 257 -22.90 -9.31 -8.62
C SER A 257 -23.10 -9.80 -7.18
N PRO A 258 -24.31 -10.28 -6.81
CA PRO A 258 -24.57 -10.87 -5.49
C PRO A 258 -23.72 -12.13 -5.20
N MET A 259 -23.35 -12.86 -6.24
CA MET A 259 -22.45 -14.01 -6.13
C MET A 259 -21.06 -13.57 -5.65
N ASN A 260 -20.50 -12.52 -6.26
CA ASN A 260 -19.19 -12.00 -5.86
C ASN A 260 -19.22 -11.43 -4.44
N VAL A 261 -20.31 -10.75 -4.06
CA VAL A 261 -20.54 -10.29 -2.68
C VAL A 261 -20.47 -11.47 -1.71
N THR A 262 -21.12 -12.59 -2.03
CA THR A 262 -21.11 -13.78 -1.18
C THR A 262 -19.69 -14.34 -1.03
N THR A 263 -18.94 -14.47 -2.12
CA THR A 263 -17.55 -14.94 -2.08
C THR A 263 -16.65 -14.02 -1.24
N VAL A 264 -16.76 -12.70 -1.40
CA VAL A 264 -15.96 -11.76 -0.59
C VAL A 264 -16.38 -11.82 0.88
N ARG A 265 -17.69 -11.89 1.16
CA ARG A 265 -18.24 -12.02 2.52
C ARG A 265 -17.71 -13.25 3.25
N GLU A 266 -17.64 -14.39 2.58
CA GLU A 266 -17.11 -15.65 3.15
C GLU A 266 -15.62 -15.55 3.55
N ASN A 267 -14.87 -14.64 2.94
CA ASN A 267 -13.45 -14.42 3.24
C ASN A 267 -13.20 -13.29 4.26
N LEU A 268 -14.20 -12.44 4.53
CA LEU A 268 -14.09 -11.34 5.47
C LEU A 268 -14.35 -11.81 6.92
N PRO A 269 -13.66 -11.23 7.93
CA PRO A 269 -13.95 -11.52 9.33
C PRO A 269 -15.41 -11.19 9.65
N LYS A 270 -16.16 -12.19 10.14
CA LYS A 270 -17.61 -12.08 10.43
C LYS A 270 -18.47 -11.71 9.21
N GLY A 271 -17.93 -11.73 8.00
CA GLY A 271 -18.60 -11.26 6.79
C GLY A 271 -18.92 -9.76 6.80
N ASP A 272 -18.18 -8.96 7.57
CA ASP A 272 -18.46 -7.54 7.75
C ASP A 272 -17.71 -6.68 6.72
N PHE A 273 -18.45 -5.95 5.88
CA PHE A 273 -17.89 -5.01 4.90
C PHE A 273 -17.54 -3.64 5.49
N SER A 274 -17.92 -3.36 6.74
CA SER A 274 -17.68 -2.07 7.40
C SER A 274 -16.21 -1.66 7.35
N ILE A 275 -15.30 -2.60 7.61
CA ILE A 275 -13.85 -2.39 7.57
C ILE A 275 -13.35 -1.87 6.21
N MET A 276 -13.94 -2.36 5.11
CA MET A 276 -13.60 -1.87 3.77
C MET A 276 -14.19 -0.47 3.53
N THR A 277 -15.45 -0.24 3.93
CA THR A 277 -16.09 1.07 3.75
C THR A 277 -15.42 2.17 4.55
N GLU A 278 -14.98 1.90 5.77
CA GLU A 278 -14.26 2.84 6.62
C GLU A 278 -12.90 3.20 6.02
N MET A 279 -12.15 2.20 5.54
CA MET A 279 -10.89 2.42 4.83
C MET A 279 -11.09 3.28 3.57
N LEU A 280 -12.10 2.97 2.75
CA LEU A 280 -12.41 3.73 1.53
C LEU A 280 -12.88 5.16 1.82
N LYS A 281 -13.61 5.40 2.92
CA LYS A 281 -13.99 6.75 3.36
C LYS A 281 -12.76 7.58 3.77
N LYS A 282 -11.84 7.00 4.55
CA LYS A 282 -10.56 7.64 4.89
C LYS A 282 -9.76 7.96 3.63
N PHE A 283 -9.71 7.02 2.69
CA PHE A 283 -9.05 7.20 1.40
C PHE A 283 -9.67 8.32 0.57
N LEU A 284 -11.01 8.37 0.48
CA LEU A 284 -11.72 9.44 -0.23
C LEU A 284 -11.42 10.82 0.36
N ASN A 285 -11.40 10.93 1.69
CA ASN A 285 -11.01 12.17 2.37
C ASN A 285 -9.55 12.54 2.08
N PHE A 286 -8.64 11.57 2.09
CA PHE A 286 -7.24 11.79 1.75
C PHE A 286 -7.07 12.28 0.30
N MET A 287 -7.73 11.65 -0.68
CA MET A 287 -7.70 12.09 -2.08
C MET A 287 -8.25 13.51 -2.29
N ASN A 288 -9.26 13.89 -1.50
CA ASN A 288 -9.78 15.26 -1.51
C ASN A 288 -8.77 16.28 -1.00
N LEU A 289 -7.92 15.90 -0.04
CA LEU A 289 -6.86 16.76 0.50
C LEU A 289 -5.67 16.89 -0.48
N THR A 290 -5.28 15.81 -1.15
CA THR A 290 -4.09 15.83 -2.02
C THR A 290 -4.37 16.33 -3.45
N CYS A 291 -5.64 16.54 -3.82
CA CYS A 291 -6.06 16.96 -5.17
C CYS A 291 -5.62 16.01 -6.30
N ASP A 292 -5.25 14.76 -5.99
CA ASP A 292 -4.59 13.84 -6.94
C ASP A 292 -5.55 13.16 -7.92
N ILE A 293 -6.87 13.19 -7.68
CA ILE A 293 -7.84 12.43 -8.48
C ILE A 293 -8.95 13.32 -9.02
N GLY A 294 -9.17 13.22 -10.34
CA GLY A 294 -10.25 13.92 -11.04
C GLY A 294 -11.63 13.54 -10.50
N THR A 295 -12.60 14.44 -10.69
CA THR A 295 -13.97 14.28 -10.16
C THR A 295 -14.67 12.97 -10.53
N ALA A 296 -14.23 12.29 -11.60
CA ALA A 296 -14.74 10.97 -12.01
C ALA A 296 -14.29 9.84 -11.05
N GLY A 297 -13.01 9.82 -10.65
CA GLY A 297 -12.48 8.80 -9.74
C GLY A 297 -13.09 8.89 -8.34
N GLN A 298 -13.26 10.11 -7.82
CA GLN A 298 -13.96 10.37 -6.56
C GLN A 298 -15.39 9.84 -6.56
N LYS A 299 -16.12 10.05 -7.67
CA LYS A 299 -17.49 9.51 -7.84
C LYS A 299 -17.48 7.99 -7.90
N SER A 300 -16.49 7.37 -8.56
CA SER A 300 -16.42 5.91 -8.64
C SER A 300 -16.21 5.29 -7.26
N VAL A 301 -15.28 5.84 -6.47
CA VAL A 301 -15.03 5.41 -5.08
C VAL A 301 -16.27 5.61 -4.20
N SER A 302 -16.94 6.76 -4.31
CA SER A 302 -18.17 7.04 -3.55
C SER A 302 -19.27 6.02 -3.86
N ARG A 303 -19.51 5.71 -5.15
CA ARG A 303 -20.50 4.69 -5.55
C ARG A 303 -20.17 3.31 -4.99
N ILE A 304 -18.89 2.96 -4.89
CA ILE A 304 -18.46 1.67 -4.33
C ILE A 304 -18.70 1.64 -2.82
N ILE A 305 -18.40 2.72 -2.11
CA ILE A 305 -18.73 2.86 -0.68
C ILE A 305 -20.23 2.66 -0.48
N ASP A 306 -21.06 3.42 -1.20
CA ASP A 306 -22.52 3.33 -1.10
C ASP A 306 -23.00 1.90 -1.35
N TYR A 307 -22.46 1.20 -2.34
CA TYR A 307 -22.85 -0.19 -2.63
C TYR A 307 -22.47 -1.16 -1.51
N LEU A 308 -21.26 -1.04 -0.97
CA LEU A 308 -20.74 -1.93 0.08
C LEU A 308 -21.44 -1.71 1.43
N GLU A 309 -21.94 -0.51 1.72
CA GLU A 309 -22.75 -0.25 2.92
C GLU A 309 -24.11 -0.99 2.93
N HIS A 310 -24.56 -1.45 1.77
CA HIS A 310 -25.79 -2.22 1.62
C HIS A 310 -25.55 -3.73 1.44
N CYS A 311 -24.29 -4.18 1.56
CA CYS A 311 -23.89 -5.59 1.50
C CYS A 311 -23.77 -6.20 2.90
#